data_AF-A0A258UDV1-F1
#
_entry.id   AF-A0A258UDV1-F1
#
_cell.length_a   1.000
_cell.length_b   1.000
_cell.length_c   1.000
_cell.angle_alpha   90.00
_cell.angle_beta   90.00
_cell.angle_gamma   90.00
#
_symmetry.space_group_name_H-M   'P 1'
#
loop_
_entity.id
_entity.type
_entity.pdbx_description
1 polymer ?
#
loop_
_entity_poly.entity_id
_entity_poly.type
_entity_poly.pdbx_seq_one_letter_code
_entity_poly.pdbx_strand_id
1 'polypeptide(L)'
;MLHRLKNKWQVSWFQFTLIFSTFALGGSLCGYLGRLLLSYTNLERNLLYFVIYVVVVTILWPFCVLLISIPFGQFSFFKRYLGRIKDKMVNKRKSS
;
A
#
# COMPACT_ATOMS: atom_id res chain seq x y z
N MET A 1 11.80 -13.90 11.42
CA MET A 1 11.50 -12.50 11.01
C MET A 1 10.10 -12.04 11.41
N LEU A 2 9.05 -12.85 11.18
CA LEU A 2 7.64 -12.46 11.42
C LEU A 2 7.34 -12.02 12.87
N HIS A 3 7.89 -12.70 13.88
CA HIS A 3 7.77 -12.28 15.30
C HIS A 3 8.31 -10.87 15.56
N ARG A 4 9.38 -10.45 14.88
CA ARG A 4 9.93 -9.08 15.05
C ARG A 4 9.00 -8.03 14.46
N LEU A 5 8.35 -8.31 13.34
CA LEU A 5 7.35 -7.39 12.74
C LEU A 5 6.11 -7.27 13.62
N LYS A 6 5.59 -8.40 14.11
CA LYS A 6 4.47 -8.41 15.06
C LYS A 6 4.78 -7.61 16.32
N ASN A 7 5.95 -7.81 16.92
CA ASN A 7 6.35 -7.05 18.11
C ASN A 7 6.55 -5.56 17.80
N LYS A 8 7.04 -5.20 16.61
CA LYS A 8 7.17 -3.80 16.17
C LYS A 8 5.82 -3.13 15.95
N TRP A 9 4.83 -3.87 15.47
CA TRP A 9 3.48 -3.35 15.21
C TRP A 9 2.53 -3.52 16.40
N GLN A 10 2.92 -4.26 17.43
CA GLN A 10 2.14 -4.53 18.65
C GLN A 10 0.75 -5.10 18.34
N VAL A 11 0.67 -6.02 17.38
CA VAL A 11 -0.59 -6.62 16.90
C VAL A 11 -0.74 -8.07 17.35
N SER A 12 -1.99 -8.52 17.53
CA SER A 12 -2.29 -9.92 17.82
C SER A 12 -1.98 -10.83 16.61
N TRP A 13 -1.91 -12.15 16.83
CA TRP A 13 -1.65 -13.11 15.74
C TRP A 13 -2.72 -13.09 14.65
N PHE A 14 -3.99 -12.93 15.05
CA PHE A 14 -5.10 -12.74 14.12
C PHE A 14 -5.03 -11.41 13.36
N GLN A 15 -4.66 -10.32 14.02
CA GLN A 15 -4.49 -9.03 13.34
C GLN A 15 -3.33 -9.08 12.34
N PHE A 16 -2.23 -9.73 12.71
CA PHE A 16 -1.06 -9.87 11.84
C PHE A 16 -1.40 -10.61 10.54
N THR A 17 -2.14 -11.72 10.63
CA THR A 17 -2.56 -12.46 9.42
C THR A 17 -3.53 -11.66 8.56
N LEU A 18 -4.50 -10.96 9.16
CA LEU A 18 -5.43 -10.08 8.44
C LEU A 18 -4.70 -8.95 7.72
N ILE A 19 -3.72 -8.33 8.38
CA ILE A 19 -2.88 -7.27 7.80
C ILE A 19 -2.06 -7.81 6.63
N PHE A 20 -1.45 -8.99 6.79
CA PHE A 20 -0.66 -9.62 5.73
C PHE A 20 -1.53 -9.98 4.52
N SER A 21 -2.72 -10.55 4.75
CA SER A 21 -3.71 -10.81 3.70
C SER A 21 -4.18 -9.53 3.02
N THR A 22 -4.41 -8.46 3.78
CA THR A 22 -4.77 -7.13 3.24
C THR A 22 -3.65 -6.57 2.35
N PHE A 23 -2.39 -6.77 2.72
CA PHE A 23 -1.26 -6.36 1.87
C PHE A 23 -1.16 -7.20 0.58
N ALA A 24 -1.35 -8.51 0.66
CA ALA A 24 -1.32 -9.39 -0.50
C ALA A 24 -2.47 -9.07 -1.48
N LEU A 25 -3.69 -8.93 -0.96
CA LEU A 25 -4.88 -8.58 -1.73
C LEU A 25 -4.79 -7.15 -2.27
N GLY A 26 -4.44 -6.18 -1.43
CA GLY A 26 -4.30 -4.78 -1.83
C GLY A 26 -3.20 -4.55 -2.86
N GLY A 27 -2.06 -5.25 -2.74
CA GLY A 27 -0.99 -5.23 -3.73
C GLY A 27 -1.39 -5.84 -5.07
N SER A 28 -2.08 -6.98 -5.05
CA SER A 28 -2.59 -7.63 -6.26
C SER A 28 -3.64 -6.77 -6.96
N LEU A 29 -4.58 -6.20 -6.20
CA LEU A 29 -5.61 -5.30 -6.72
C LEU A 29 -5.00 -4.03 -7.32
N CYS A 30 -4.02 -3.43 -6.64
CA CYS A 30 -3.34 -2.24 -7.14
C CYS A 30 -2.57 -2.51 -8.44
N GLY A 31 -1.85 -3.64 -8.52
CA GLY A 31 -1.14 -4.04 -9.73
C GLY A 31 -2.10 -4.25 -10.91
N TYR A 32 -3.27 -4.84 -10.67
CA TYR A 32 -4.33 -5.01 -11.66
C TYR A 32 -4.91 -3.66 -12.11
N LEU A 33 -5.31 -2.80 -11.16
CA LEU A 33 -5.86 -1.48 -11.47
C LEU A 33 -4.85 -0.57 -12.17
N GLY A 34 -3.56 -0.64 -11.81
CA GLY A 34 -2.51 0.11 -12.49
C GLY A 34 -2.37 -0.29 -13.96
N ARG A 35 -2.46 -1.60 -14.27
CA ARG A 35 -2.46 -2.08 -15.66
C ARG A 35 -3.72 -1.66 -16.39
N LEU A 36 -4.87 -1.69 -15.71
CA LEU A 36 -6.14 -1.28 -16.27
C LEU A 36 -6.14 0.22 -16.61
N LEU A 37 -5.72 1.08 -15.67
CA LEU A 37 -5.54 2.53 -15.89
C LEU A 37 -4.63 2.82 -17.09
N LEU A 38 -3.49 2.13 -17.16
CA LEU A 38 -2.54 2.27 -18.25
C LEU A 38 -2.99 1.64 -19.56
N SER A 39 -4.01 0.77 -19.56
CA SER A 39 -4.61 0.27 -20.79
C SER A 39 -5.54 1.29 -21.45
N TYR A 40 -6.09 2.24 -20.69
CA TYR A 40 -6.89 3.34 -21.23
C TYR A 40 -6.03 4.41 -21.90
N THR A 41 -4.83 4.61 -21.38
CA THR A 41 -3.82 5.43 -22.02
C THR A 41 -3.16 4.56 -23.08
N ASN A 42 -3.34 4.83 -24.38
CA ASN A 42 -2.72 4.05 -25.48
C ASN A 42 -1.18 4.20 -25.51
N LEU A 43 -0.49 3.96 -24.39
CA LEU A 43 0.96 4.02 -24.25
C LEU A 43 1.56 2.73 -24.77
N GLU A 44 2.57 2.88 -25.61
CA GLU A 44 3.43 1.77 -26.03
C GLU A 44 4.14 1.15 -24.82
N ARG A 45 4.31 -0.18 -24.83
CA ARG A 45 5.02 -0.95 -23.79
C ARG A 45 6.54 -0.74 -23.84
N ASN A 46 6.96 0.51 -23.68
CA ASN A 46 8.35 0.92 -23.63
C ASN A 46 8.80 1.10 -22.17
N LEU A 47 10.08 1.41 -21.96
CA LEU A 47 10.64 1.62 -20.61
C LEU A 47 9.89 2.74 -19.85
N LEU A 48 9.43 3.76 -20.57
CA LEU A 48 8.59 4.85 -20.06
C LEU A 48 7.23 4.37 -19.52
N TYR A 49 6.60 3.38 -20.17
CA TYR A 49 5.37 2.74 -19.66
C TYR A 49 5.63 2.09 -18.30
N PHE A 50 6.76 1.38 -18.14
CA PHE A 50 7.09 0.74 -16.87
C PHE A 50 7.35 1.75 -15.75
N VAL A 51 8.04 2.85 -16.06
CA VAL A 51 8.26 3.94 -15.09
C VAL A 51 6.93 4.55 -14.65
N ILE A 52 6.05 4.88 -15.60
CA ILE A 52 4.72 5.42 -15.28
C ILE A 52 3.90 4.39 -14.50
N TYR A 53 3.95 3.11 -14.87
CA TYR A 53 3.28 2.04 -14.14
C TYR A 53 3.69 1.99 -12.68
N VAL A 54 4.99 2.01 -12.39
CA VAL A 54 5.47 2.00 -11.00
C VAL A 54 4.99 3.24 -10.24
N VAL A 55 5.03 4.43 -10.85
CA VAL A 55 4.54 5.67 -10.22
C VAL A 55 3.05 5.59 -9.91
N VAL A 56 2.24 5.18 -10.89
CA VAL A 56 0.78 5.04 -10.74
C VAL A 56 0.44 4.02 -9.67
N VAL A 57 1.04 2.82 -9.71
CA VAL A 57 0.83 1.77 -8.71
C VAL A 57 1.23 2.25 -7.32
N THR A 58 2.35 2.96 -7.19
CA THR A 58 2.82 3.47 -5.88
C THR A 58 1.82 4.47 -5.27
N ILE A 59 1.25 5.35 -6.09
CA ILE A 59 0.25 6.33 -5.64
C ILE A 59 -1.10 5.65 -5.36
N LEU A 60 -1.47 4.65 -6.16
CA LEU A 60 -2.74 3.94 -6.07
C LEU A 60 -2.78 2.95 -4.90
N TRP A 61 -1.63 2.37 -4.54
CA TRP A 61 -1.49 1.36 -3.50
C TRP A 61 -2.11 1.73 -2.13
N PRO A 62 -1.87 2.91 -1.53
CA PRO A 62 -2.49 3.26 -0.26
C PRO A 62 -4.02 3.26 -0.33
N PHE A 63 -4.62 3.60 -1.47
CA PHE A 63 -6.07 3.54 -1.68
C PHE A 63 -6.56 2.09 -1.73
N CYS A 64 -5.88 1.22 -2.49
CA CYS A 64 -6.24 -0.20 -2.58
C CYS A 64 -6.14 -0.91 -1.23
N VAL A 65 -5.06 -0.68 -0.48
CA VAL A 65 -4.86 -1.27 0.85
C VAL A 65 -5.91 -0.78 1.84
N LEU A 66 -6.26 0.52 1.81
CA LEU A 66 -7.33 1.05 2.64
C LEU A 66 -8.70 0.45 2.28
N LEU A 67 -9.01 0.31 0.98
CA LEU A 67 -10.27 -0.27 0.51
C LEU A 67 -10.41 -1.72 0.97
N ILE A 68 -9.37 -2.55 0.76
CA ILE A 68 -9.38 -3.94 1.24
C ILE A 68 -9.42 -3.98 2.78
N SER A 69 -8.82 -3.05 3.50
CA SER A 69 -8.83 -3.09 4.97
C SER A 69 -10.21 -2.88 5.62
N ILE A 70 -11.22 -2.41 4.86
CA ILE A 70 -12.60 -2.19 5.33
C ILE A 70 -13.29 -3.52 5.69
N PRO A 71 -13.46 -4.49 4.76
CA PRO A 71 -14.10 -5.77 5.07
C PRO A 71 -13.35 -6.59 6.12
N PHE A 72 -12.04 -6.40 6.27
CA PHE A 72 -11.24 -7.10 7.28
C PHE A 72 -11.22 -6.41 8.66
N GLY A 73 -11.88 -5.26 8.83
CA GLY A 73 -11.94 -4.51 10.10
C GLY A 73 -10.61 -3.90 10.55
N GLN A 74 -9.58 -3.89 9.69
CA GLN A 74 -8.24 -3.36 10.00
C GLN A 74 -8.05 -1.90 9.54
N PHE A 75 -9.11 -1.23 9.09
CA PHE A 75 -9.05 0.14 8.55
C PHE A 75 -8.41 1.16 9.50
N SER A 76 -8.78 1.14 10.79
CA SER A 76 -8.20 2.06 11.79
C SER A 76 -6.69 1.84 11.98
N PHE A 77 -6.24 0.58 11.94
CA PHE A 77 -4.82 0.23 11.98
C PHE A 77 -4.08 0.79 10.75
N PHE A 78 -4.60 0.51 9.55
CA PHE A 78 -3.97 0.95 8.30
C PHE A 78 -3.96 2.47 8.15
N LYS A 79 -5.03 3.16 8.55
CA LYS A 79 -5.09 4.63 8.57
C LYS A 79 -4.01 5.22 9.49
N ARG A 80 -3.84 4.68 10.70
CA ARG A 80 -2.77 5.08 11.64
C ARG A 80 -1.37 4.72 11.13
N TYR A 81 -1.23 3.58 10.45
CA TYR A 81 0.02 3.13 9.86
C TYR A 81 0.47 4.04 8.70
N LEU A 82 -0.44 4.32 7.76
CA LEU A 82 -0.22 5.24 6.64
C LEU A 82 0.02 6.68 7.14
N GLY A 83 -0.72 7.13 8.16
CA GLY A 83 -0.48 8.41 8.82
C GLY A 83 0.95 8.52 9.36
N ARG A 84 1.41 7.54 10.13
CA ARG A 84 2.80 7.50 10.64
C ARG A 84 3.84 7.49 9.53
N ILE A 85 3.56 6.85 8.40
CA ILE A 85 4.45 6.86 7.23
C ILE A 85 4.48 8.24 6.56
N LYS A 86 3.31 8.85 6.35
CA LYS A 86 3.18 10.21 5.81
C LYS A 86 3.90 11.21 6.70
N ASP A 87 3.69 11.14 8.02
CA ASP A 87 4.34 12.01 8.99
C ASP A 87 5.86 11.86 8.94
N LYS A 88 6.41 10.66 8.71
CA LYS A 88 7.85 10.46 8.52
C LYS A 88 8.37 11.06 7.21
N MET A 89 7.58 10.98 6.13
CA MET A 89 7.95 11.61 4.86
C MET A 89 7.88 13.14 4.95
N VAL A 90 6.92 13.68 5.69
CA VAL A 90 6.69 15.13 5.86
C VAL A 90 7.62 15.74 6.92
N ASN A 91 7.75 15.14 8.11
CA ASN A 91 8.63 15.66 9.17
C ASN A 91 10.12 15.60 8.82
N LYS A 92 10.54 14.74 7.88
CA LYS A 92 11.90 14.82 7.32
C LYS A 92 12.20 16.17 6.65
N ARG A 93 11.18 16.97 6.27
CA ARG A 93 11.38 18.34 5.75
C ARG A 93 11.55 19.41 6.84
N LYS A 94 11.25 19.12 8.11
CA LYS A 94 11.25 20.13 9.19
C LYS A 94 12.49 20.12 10.10
N SER A 95 13.47 19.25 9.79
CA SER A 95 14.72 19.09 10.56
C SER A 95 15.95 19.19 9.65
N SER A 96 15.90 20.06 8.65
CA SER A 96 17.05 20.43 7.82
C SER A 96 17.19 21.93 7.75
#